data_AF-A0A432Q778-F1
#
_entry.id   AF-A0A432Q778-F1
#
_cell.length_a   1.000
_cell.length_b   1.000
_cell.length_c   1.000
_cell.angle_alpha   90.00
_cell.angle_beta   90.00
_cell.angle_gamma   90.00
#
_symmetry.space_group_name_H-M   'P 1'
#
loop_
_entity.id
_entity.type
_entity.pdbx_description
1 polymer ?
#
loop_
_entity_poly.entity_id
_entity_poly.type
_entity_poly.pdbx_seq_one_letter_code
_entity_poly.pdbx_strand_id
1 'polypeptide(L)'
;MLNVKIRTSIPEYCIVKKYPNAVLKLRCVCRGEKGIKALVNLKTSDRKTVIVIDEHRCPLAQKILNSGAIVSSAEIHKDIIWNVVCNNDTLKNLMNELEKSKVNYELISKEKFSGDDEITYKEYVLLKLAFESGFFDSPKKIKLEEIAETLNISKSTASETLRRGLRKVLKLFFKL
;
A
#
# COMPACT_ATOMS: atom_id res chain seq x y z
N MET A 1 4.88 4.72 -14.44
CA MET A 1 3.91 5.12 -13.41
C MET A 1 4.66 5.47 -12.13
N LEU A 2 4.11 6.27 -11.22
CA LEU A 2 4.78 6.76 -10.01
C LEU A 2 4.01 6.33 -8.77
N ASN A 3 4.74 5.98 -7.71
CA ASN A 3 4.22 5.89 -6.36
C ASN A 3 4.67 7.13 -5.59
N VAL A 4 3.72 7.90 -5.07
CA VAL A 4 3.99 9.21 -4.49
C VAL A 4 3.41 9.27 -3.09
N LYS A 5 4.23 9.71 -2.13
CA LYS A 5 3.80 9.97 -0.74
C LYS A 5 3.70 11.47 -0.52
N ILE A 6 2.51 11.94 -0.14
CA ILE A 6 2.23 13.35 0.13
C ILE A 6 1.71 13.46 1.56
N ARG A 7 2.33 14.35 2.35
CA ARG A 7 1.82 14.74 3.66
C ARG A 7 0.95 15.98 3.49
N THR A 8 -0.19 16.03 4.17
CA THR A 8 -1.03 17.24 4.29
C THR A 8 -1.45 17.44 5.73
N SER A 9 -1.63 18.69 6.15
CA SER A 9 -2.28 18.96 7.44
C SER A 9 -3.72 18.44 7.45
N ILE A 10 -4.25 18.12 8.64
CA ILE A 10 -5.64 17.66 8.79
C ILE A 10 -6.58 18.88 8.71
N PRO A 11 -7.46 18.98 7.70
CA PRO A 11 -8.39 20.09 7.59
C PRO A 11 -9.44 20.07 8.72
N GLU A 12 -10.00 21.24 9.07
CA GLU A 12 -10.95 21.33 10.19
C GLU A 12 -12.23 20.52 9.99
N TYR A 13 -12.68 20.39 8.75
CA TYR A 13 -13.88 19.65 8.36
C TYR A 13 -13.66 18.13 8.27
N CYS A 14 -12.45 17.63 8.57
CA CYS A 14 -12.13 16.22 8.41
C CYS A 14 -12.85 15.36 9.48
N ILE A 15 -13.48 14.26 9.05
CA ILE A 15 -14.24 13.35 9.92
C ILE A 15 -13.36 12.73 11.02
N VAL A 16 -12.04 12.75 10.82
CA VAL A 16 -11.05 12.19 11.74
C VAL A 16 -11.04 12.92 13.09
N LYS A 17 -11.47 14.19 13.14
CA LYS A 17 -11.66 14.90 14.41
C LYS A 17 -12.67 14.21 15.34
N LYS A 18 -13.57 13.37 14.81
CA LYS A 18 -14.52 12.55 15.61
C LYS A 18 -13.84 11.38 16.34
N TYR A 19 -12.61 11.03 15.98
CA TYR A 19 -11.84 9.93 16.58
C TYR A 19 -10.52 10.45 17.16
N PRO A 20 -10.55 11.29 18.20
CA PRO A 20 -9.34 11.78 18.84
C PRO A 20 -8.53 10.60 19.37
N ASN A 21 -7.21 10.64 19.20
CA ASN A 21 -6.24 9.61 19.65
C ASN A 21 -6.33 8.25 18.94
N ALA A 22 -7.05 8.13 17.82
CA ALA A 22 -7.04 6.93 16.99
C ALA A 22 -6.05 7.06 15.82
N VAL A 23 -5.45 5.95 15.40
CA VAL A 23 -4.74 5.83 14.12
C VAL A 23 -5.73 5.30 13.08
N LEU A 24 -5.96 6.07 12.02
CA LEU A 24 -6.89 5.69 10.96
C LEU A 24 -6.10 5.33 9.71
N LYS A 25 -6.35 4.14 9.16
CA LYS A 25 -5.82 3.73 7.86
C LYS A 25 -6.96 3.53 6.88
N LEU A 26 -7.13 4.49 5.99
CA LEU A 26 -8.10 4.46 4.90
C LEU A 26 -7.51 3.64 3.75
N ARG A 27 -8.33 2.71 3.24
CA ARG A 27 -8.09 1.91 2.05
C ARG A 27 -9.24 2.12 1.07
N CYS A 28 -8.96 1.91 -0.22
CA CYS A 28 -9.96 2.03 -1.29
C CYS A 28 -10.67 3.39 -1.25
N VAL A 29 -9.91 4.48 -1.12
CA VAL A 29 -10.46 5.84 -1.08
C VAL A 29 -10.93 6.20 -2.48
N CYS A 30 -12.23 6.35 -2.66
CA CYS A 30 -12.85 6.63 -3.95
C CYS A 30 -14.04 7.58 -3.82
N ARG A 31 -14.58 8.00 -4.95
CA ARG A 31 -15.82 8.79 -5.01
C ARG A 31 -17.02 7.85 -4.99
N GLY A 32 -17.85 7.96 -3.97
CA GLY A 32 -19.19 7.36 -3.89
C GLY A 32 -20.26 8.32 -4.39
N GLU A 33 -21.53 7.89 -4.32
CA GLU A 33 -22.69 8.70 -4.77
C GLU A 33 -22.88 9.97 -3.94
N LYS A 34 -22.67 9.87 -2.61
CA LYS A 34 -22.96 10.94 -1.65
C LYS A 34 -21.72 11.70 -1.19
N GLY A 35 -20.53 11.20 -1.48
CA GLY A 35 -19.27 11.75 -0.98
C GLY A 35 -18.07 10.84 -1.23
N ILE A 36 -17.08 10.91 -0.35
CA ILE A 36 -15.93 10.02 -0.37
C ILE A 36 -16.31 8.70 0.30
N LYS A 37 -16.05 7.60 -0.41
CA LYS A 37 -16.18 6.25 0.10
C LYS A 37 -14.80 5.70 0.45
N ALA A 38 -14.67 5.10 1.64
CA ALA A 38 -13.42 4.49 2.08
C ALA A 38 -13.67 3.39 3.12
N LEU A 39 -12.82 2.36 3.10
CA LEU A 39 -12.73 1.38 4.16
C LEU A 39 -11.67 1.84 5.16
N VAL A 40 -12.05 2.02 6.42
CA VAL A 40 -11.16 2.59 7.43
C VAL A 40 -10.86 1.54 8.49
N ASN A 41 -9.59 1.17 8.59
CA ASN A 41 -9.11 0.42 9.75
C ASN A 41 -8.78 1.43 10.85
N LEU A 42 -9.54 1.37 11.94
CA LEU A 42 -9.37 2.21 13.09
C LEU A 42 -8.65 1.42 14.18
N LYS A 43 -7.54 1.98 14.67
CA LYS A 43 -6.73 1.39 15.74
C LYS A 43 -6.63 2.38 16.91
N THR A 44 -7.11 1.97 18.07
CA THR A 44 -6.86 2.63 19.36
C THR A 44 -5.90 1.79 20.20
N SER A 45 -5.60 2.22 21.43
CA SER A 45 -4.86 1.44 22.42
C SER A 45 -5.44 0.03 22.60
N ASP A 46 -6.76 -0.05 22.71
CA ASP A 46 -7.43 -1.25 23.22
C ASP A 46 -8.22 -2.01 22.15
N ARG A 47 -8.46 -1.42 20.98
CA ARG A 47 -9.32 -2.01 19.94
C ARG A 47 -8.81 -1.76 18.53
N LYS A 48 -9.05 -2.74 17.67
CA LYS A 48 -8.96 -2.62 16.21
C LYS A 48 -10.34 -2.92 15.63
N THR A 49 -10.86 -1.98 14.85
CA THR A 49 -12.15 -2.15 14.16
C THR A 49 -12.06 -1.68 12.72
N VAL A 50 -12.98 -2.13 11.88
CA VAL A 50 -13.10 -1.70 10.49
C VAL A 50 -14.46 -1.02 10.34
N ILE A 51 -14.46 0.21 9.82
CA ILE A 51 -15.68 0.96 9.51
C ILE A 51 -15.69 1.33 8.02
N VAL A 52 -16.88 1.57 7.49
CA VAL A 52 -17.07 2.09 6.13
C VAL A 52 -17.55 3.53 6.23
N ILE A 53 -16.90 4.41 5.47
CA ILE A 53 -17.34 5.78 5.25
C ILE A 53 -17.90 5.85 3.82
N ASP A 54 -19.07 6.46 3.62
CA ASP A 54 -19.69 6.63 2.28
C ASP A 54 -20.19 8.06 2.01
N GLU A 55 -20.32 8.89 3.06
CA GLU A 55 -20.95 10.22 2.95
C GLU A 55 -19.98 11.37 3.32
N HIS A 56 -18.69 11.08 3.46
CA HIS A 56 -17.74 12.11 3.89
C HIS A 56 -17.44 13.11 2.78
N ARG A 57 -17.84 14.37 2.97
CA ARG A 57 -17.48 15.47 2.08
C ARG A 57 -16.16 16.09 2.54
N CYS A 58 -15.07 15.62 1.95
CA CYS A 58 -13.73 16.15 2.19
C CYS A 58 -13.22 16.86 0.94
N PRO A 59 -13.24 18.21 0.89
CA PRO A 59 -12.68 18.96 -0.22
C PRO A 59 -11.24 18.58 -0.58
N LEU A 60 -10.39 18.32 0.40
CA LEU A 60 -9.02 17.85 0.17
C LEU A 60 -9.00 16.50 -0.57
N ALA A 61 -9.72 15.50 -0.07
CA ALA A 61 -9.80 14.19 -0.72
C ALA A 61 -10.42 14.28 -2.12
N GLN A 62 -11.43 15.13 -2.30
CA GLN A 62 -12.05 15.38 -3.61
C GLN A 62 -11.05 15.97 -4.60
N LYS A 63 -10.23 16.96 -4.18
CA LYS A 63 -9.19 17.52 -5.04
C LYS A 63 -8.15 16.49 -5.46
N ILE A 64 -7.70 15.66 -4.52
CA ILE A 64 -6.74 14.60 -4.80
C ILE A 64 -7.32 13.59 -5.80
N LEU A 65 -8.58 13.18 -5.64
CA LEU A 65 -9.23 12.27 -6.57
C LEU A 65 -9.50 12.92 -7.94
N ASN A 66 -9.94 14.19 -7.95
CA ASN A 66 -10.25 14.92 -9.18
C ASN A 66 -8.99 15.27 -9.99
N SER A 67 -7.80 15.22 -9.38
CA SER A 67 -6.54 15.40 -10.13
C SER A 67 -6.30 14.26 -11.13
N GLY A 68 -7.02 13.13 -10.98
CA GLY A 68 -6.83 11.89 -11.73
C GLY A 68 -5.88 10.90 -11.03
N ALA A 69 -5.42 11.21 -9.81
CA ALA A 69 -4.56 10.31 -9.04
C ALA A 69 -5.36 9.16 -8.42
N ILE A 70 -4.77 7.97 -8.41
CA ILE A 70 -5.33 6.81 -7.69
C ILE A 70 -4.85 6.87 -6.25
N VAL A 71 -5.75 7.05 -5.30
CA VAL A 71 -5.41 7.03 -3.87
C VAL A 71 -5.39 5.58 -3.37
N SER A 72 -4.20 5.02 -3.19
CA SER A 72 -4.04 3.65 -2.70
C SER A 72 -4.37 3.54 -1.21
N SER A 73 -3.94 4.52 -0.42
CA SER A 73 -4.28 4.62 1.01
C SER A 73 -4.04 6.01 1.56
N ALA A 74 -4.70 6.32 2.69
CA ALA A 74 -4.38 7.48 3.51
C ALA A 74 -4.21 7.03 4.97
N GLU A 75 -3.08 7.33 5.57
CA GLU A 75 -2.79 7.05 6.98
C GLU A 75 -2.87 8.36 7.78
N ILE A 76 -3.66 8.37 8.85
CA ILE A 76 -3.99 9.59 9.60
C ILE A 76 -3.58 9.41 11.05
N HIS A 77 -2.75 10.34 11.54
CA HIS A 77 -2.33 10.44 12.92
C HIS A 77 -2.30 11.91 13.37
N LYS A 78 -1.14 12.58 13.24
CA LYS A 78 -1.02 14.05 13.41
C LYS A 78 -1.29 14.81 12.11
N ASP A 79 -0.84 14.23 11.01
CA ASP A 79 -1.06 14.67 9.64
C ASP A 79 -1.73 13.54 8.84
N ILE A 80 -2.10 13.83 7.59
CA ILE A 80 -2.54 12.82 6.63
C ILE A 80 -1.37 12.49 5.71
N ILE A 81 -0.99 11.21 5.66
CA ILE A 81 -0.03 10.68 4.69
C ILE A 81 -0.82 9.96 3.61
N TRP A 82 -0.89 10.59 2.44
CA TRP A 82 -1.50 10.05 1.22
C TRP A 82 -0.47 9.23 0.46
N ASN A 83 -0.83 8.00 0.11
CA ASN A 83 -0.13 7.20 -0.88
C ASN A 83 -0.95 7.24 -2.17
N VAL A 84 -0.39 7.83 -3.22
CA VAL A 84 -1.06 8.02 -4.50
C VAL A 84 -0.25 7.43 -5.64
N VAL A 85 -0.94 6.83 -6.60
CA VAL A 85 -0.36 6.29 -7.83
C VAL A 85 -0.82 7.14 -9.00
N CYS A 86 0.14 7.65 -9.78
CA CYS A 86 -0.14 8.57 -10.88
C CYS A 86 0.96 8.57 -11.95
N ASN A 87 0.73 9.21 -13.09
CA ASN A 87 1.80 9.56 -14.04
C ASN A 87 2.36 10.96 -13.73
N ASN A 88 3.39 11.42 -14.47
CA ASN A 88 4.00 12.72 -14.21
C ASN A 88 3.03 13.90 -14.42
N ASP A 89 2.14 13.82 -15.41
CA ASP A 89 1.22 14.92 -15.73
C ASP A 89 0.11 15.05 -14.68
N THR A 90 -0.46 13.93 -14.25
CA THR A 90 -1.38 13.83 -13.11
C THR A 90 -0.73 14.32 -11.83
N LEU A 91 0.56 14.05 -11.59
CA LEU A 91 1.28 14.56 -10.42
C LEU A 91 1.40 16.09 -10.47
N LYS A 92 1.75 16.67 -11.62
CA LYS A 92 1.78 18.13 -11.78
C LYS A 92 0.41 18.75 -11.51
N ASN A 93 -0.65 18.16 -12.06
CA ASN A 93 -2.02 18.60 -11.83
C ASN A 93 -2.41 18.52 -10.35
N LEU A 94 -2.05 17.43 -9.68
CA LEU A 94 -2.28 17.24 -8.25
C LEU A 94 -1.61 18.32 -7.41
N MET A 95 -0.33 18.63 -7.69
CA MET A 95 0.38 19.69 -6.96
C MET A 95 -0.30 21.05 -7.16
N ASN A 96 -0.67 21.39 -8.40
CA ASN A 96 -1.40 22.63 -8.68
C ASN A 96 -2.74 22.71 -7.92
N GLU A 97 -3.48 21.62 -7.82
CA GLU A 97 -4.75 21.57 -7.07
C GLU A 97 -4.56 21.71 -5.55
N LEU A 98 -3.46 21.17 -5.02
CA LEU A 98 -3.08 21.32 -3.62
C LEU A 98 -2.62 22.74 -3.30
N GLU A 99 -1.82 23.38 -4.15
CA GLU A 99 -1.42 24.79 -4.00
C GLU A 99 -2.64 25.72 -3.95
N LYS A 100 -3.62 25.52 -4.85
CA LYS A 100 -4.89 26.28 -4.85
C LYS A 100 -5.74 26.04 -3.59
N SER A 101 -5.51 24.95 -2.86
CA SER A 101 -6.33 24.57 -1.71
C SER A 101 -6.00 25.30 -0.41
N LYS A 102 -4.92 26.09 -0.38
CA LYS A 102 -4.37 26.72 0.85
C LYS A 102 -4.11 25.70 2.00
N VAL A 103 -4.02 24.41 1.68
CA VAL A 103 -3.64 23.36 2.63
C VAL A 103 -2.13 23.20 2.57
N ASN A 104 -1.48 23.19 3.74
CA ASN A 104 -0.06 22.90 3.82
C ASN A 104 0.18 21.44 3.40
N TYR A 105 1.05 21.25 2.42
CA TYR A 105 1.44 19.92 1.96
C TYR A 105 2.96 19.81 1.81
N GLU A 106 3.46 18.57 1.89
CA GLU A 106 4.86 18.23 1.72
C GLU A 106 4.97 16.94 0.89
N LEU A 107 5.83 16.94 -0.12
CA LEU A 107 6.12 15.74 -0.91
C LEU A 107 7.17 14.91 -0.19
N ILE A 108 6.76 13.78 0.41
CA ILE A 108 7.65 12.90 1.18
C ILE A 108 8.52 12.04 0.24
N SER A 109 7.91 11.39 -0.76
CA SER A 109 8.65 10.58 -1.72
C SER A 109 7.97 10.52 -3.08
N LYS A 110 8.81 10.33 -4.12
CA LYS A 110 8.39 10.11 -5.50
C LYS A 110 9.24 8.96 -6.05
N GLU A 111 8.65 7.78 -6.11
CA GLU A 111 9.30 6.56 -6.58
C GLU A 111 8.69 6.14 -7.92
N LYS A 112 9.48 5.48 -8.77
CA LYS A 112 8.90 4.79 -9.92
C LYS A 112 8.06 3.63 -9.40
N PHE A 113 6.82 3.54 -9.87
CA PHE A 113 6.02 2.34 -9.73
C PHE A 113 6.59 1.31 -10.72
N SER A 114 7.67 0.64 -10.32
CA SER A 114 8.33 -0.42 -11.07
C SER A 114 7.95 -1.77 -10.47
N GLY A 115 7.47 -2.69 -11.31
CA GLY A 115 7.21 -4.08 -10.93
C GLY A 115 8.49 -4.88 -10.63
N ASP A 116 9.67 -4.27 -10.71
CA ASP A 116 10.96 -4.95 -10.47
C ASP A 116 11.09 -5.48 -9.03
N ASP A 117 10.44 -4.80 -8.07
CA ASP A 117 10.36 -5.24 -6.67
C ASP A 117 9.15 -6.18 -6.40
N GLU A 118 8.29 -6.42 -7.40
CA GLU A 118 7.19 -7.37 -7.27
C GLU A 118 7.67 -8.82 -7.44
N ILE A 119 7.01 -9.72 -6.73
CA ILE A 119 7.28 -11.15 -6.83
C ILE A 119 6.88 -11.61 -8.24
N THR A 120 7.84 -12.13 -9.00
CA THR A 120 7.58 -12.71 -10.32
C THR A 120 6.78 -14.01 -10.17
N TYR A 121 6.07 -14.42 -11.22
CA TYR A 121 5.31 -15.68 -11.21
C TYR A 121 6.17 -16.89 -10.82
N LYS A 122 7.41 -16.98 -11.33
CA LYS A 122 8.35 -18.07 -10.99
C LYS A 122 8.74 -18.07 -9.51
N GLU A 123 8.98 -16.88 -8.94
CA GLU A 123 9.26 -16.74 -7.50
C GLU A 123 8.04 -17.11 -6.67
N TYR A 124 6.85 -16.69 -7.07
CA TYR A 124 5.59 -17.05 -6.40
C TYR A 124 5.35 -18.55 -6.38
N VAL A 125 5.44 -19.22 -7.54
CA VAL A 125 5.21 -20.67 -7.66
C VAL A 125 6.19 -21.43 -6.76
N LEU A 126 7.47 -21.07 -6.80
CA LEU A 126 8.47 -21.73 -5.98
C LEU A 126 8.26 -21.51 -4.47
N LEU A 127 7.99 -20.27 -4.05
CA LEU A 127 7.71 -19.96 -2.64
C LEU A 127 6.47 -20.69 -2.14
N LYS A 128 5.40 -20.71 -2.94
CA LYS A 128 4.16 -21.39 -2.62
C LYS A 128 4.39 -22.89 -2.47
N LEU A 129 5.04 -23.51 -3.44
CA LEU A 129 5.35 -24.94 -3.40
C LEU A 129 6.21 -25.30 -2.19
N ALA A 130 7.25 -24.49 -1.92
CA ALA A 130 8.10 -24.67 -0.74
C ALA A 130 7.29 -24.59 0.56
N PHE A 131 6.39 -23.62 0.67
CA PHE A 131 5.53 -23.46 1.83
C PHE A 131 4.55 -24.62 2.01
N GLU A 132 3.78 -24.96 0.98
CA GLU A 132 2.76 -26.01 1.03
C GLU A 132 3.35 -27.41 1.25
N SER A 133 4.58 -27.64 0.76
CA SER A 133 5.28 -28.92 0.92
C SER A 133 6.07 -29.04 2.23
N GLY A 134 6.02 -28.03 3.11
CA GLY A 134 6.68 -28.08 4.42
C GLY A 134 8.21 -27.88 4.38
N PHE A 135 8.72 -27.13 3.40
CA PHE A 135 10.15 -26.76 3.34
C PHE A 135 10.57 -25.87 4.52
N PHE A 136 9.64 -25.06 5.03
CA PHE A 136 9.84 -24.13 6.14
C PHE A 136 9.42 -24.72 7.50
N ASP A 137 8.97 -25.98 7.53
CA ASP A 137 8.58 -26.66 8.77
C ASP A 137 9.80 -27.10 9.60
N SER A 138 9.58 -27.39 10.88
CA SER A 138 10.57 -27.99 11.78
C SER A 138 10.00 -29.29 12.37
N PRO A 139 10.52 -30.48 12.01
CA PRO A 139 11.55 -30.72 10.99
C PRO A 139 11.05 -30.44 9.57
N LYS A 140 11.97 -30.19 8.63
CA LYS A 140 11.63 -29.99 7.21
C LYS A 140 11.02 -31.27 6.64
N LYS A 141 9.90 -31.13 5.92
CA LYS A 141 9.21 -32.26 5.26
C LYS A 141 9.71 -32.54 3.84
N ILE A 142 10.35 -31.55 3.21
CA ILE A 142 10.90 -31.65 1.86
C ILE A 142 12.24 -30.90 1.77
N LYS A 143 13.16 -31.36 0.92
CA LYS A 143 14.42 -30.68 0.61
C LYS A 143 14.28 -29.74 -0.59
N LEU A 144 15.27 -28.86 -0.78
CA LEU A 144 15.24 -27.89 -1.88
C LEU A 144 15.43 -28.60 -3.24
N GLU A 145 16.17 -29.70 -3.23
CA GLU A 145 16.42 -30.59 -4.36
C GLU A 145 15.12 -31.16 -4.92
N GLU A 146 14.26 -31.68 -4.05
CA GLU A 146 12.96 -32.25 -4.42
C GLU A 146 12.01 -31.18 -5.00
N ILE A 147 12.07 -29.95 -4.48
CA ILE A 147 11.35 -28.80 -5.06
C ILE A 147 11.90 -28.44 -6.44
N ALA A 148 13.23 -28.46 -6.61
CA ALA A 148 13.88 -28.15 -7.88
C ALA A 148 13.52 -29.18 -8.96
N GLU A 149 13.50 -30.47 -8.59
CA GLU A 149 13.05 -31.57 -9.45
C GLU A 149 11.58 -31.40 -9.86
N THR A 150 10.70 -31.07 -8.91
CA THR A 150 9.26 -30.82 -9.17
C THR A 150 9.04 -29.70 -10.18
N LEU A 151 9.87 -28.65 -10.14
CA LEU A 151 9.79 -27.50 -11.04
C LEU A 151 10.64 -27.64 -12.31
N ASN A 152 11.33 -28.78 -12.49
CA ASN A 152 12.26 -29.04 -13.58
C ASN A 152 13.31 -27.93 -13.74
N ILE A 153 13.93 -27.51 -12.63
CA ILE A 153 15.00 -26.52 -12.58
C ILE A 153 16.20 -27.05 -11.80
N SER A 154 17.36 -26.43 -11.97
CA SER A 154 18.53 -26.78 -11.16
C SER A 154 18.35 -26.38 -9.70
N LYS A 155 19.00 -27.10 -8.78
CA LYS A 155 19.05 -26.74 -7.34
C LYS A 155 19.57 -25.32 -7.13
N SER A 156 20.56 -24.87 -7.91
CA SER A 156 21.10 -23.50 -7.80
C SER A 156 20.06 -22.46 -8.23
N THR A 157 19.34 -22.70 -9.33
CA THR A 157 18.23 -21.85 -9.78
C THR A 157 17.11 -21.80 -8.74
N ALA A 158 16.74 -22.93 -8.14
CA ALA A 158 15.74 -22.98 -7.07
C ALA A 158 16.19 -22.17 -5.85
N SER A 159 17.46 -22.30 -5.45
CA SER A 159 18.05 -21.59 -4.31
C SER A 159 18.11 -20.07 -4.52
N GLU A 160 18.52 -19.62 -5.69
CA GLU A 160 18.54 -18.20 -6.04
C GLU A 160 17.13 -17.61 -6.09
N THR A 161 16.21 -18.31 -6.75
CA THR A 161 14.80 -17.89 -6.88
C THR A 161 14.12 -17.82 -5.52
N LEU A 162 14.36 -18.79 -4.63
CA LEU A 162 13.87 -18.78 -3.25
C LEU A 162 14.39 -17.55 -2.49
N ARG A 163 15.70 -17.28 -2.55
CA ARG A 163 16.32 -16.11 -1.87
C ARG A 163 15.78 -14.79 -2.41
N ARG A 164 15.65 -14.66 -3.73
CA ARG A 164 15.14 -13.45 -4.38
C ARG A 164 13.66 -13.22 -4.03
N GLY A 165 12.85 -14.26 -4.11
CA GLY A 165 11.45 -14.24 -3.70
C GLY A 165 11.28 -13.87 -2.22
N LEU A 166 12.00 -14.54 -1.31
CA LEU A 166 11.96 -14.23 0.12
C LEU A 166 12.38 -12.79 0.43
N ARG A 167 13.43 -12.28 -0.24
CA ARG A 167 13.84 -10.88 -0.09
C ARG A 167 12.69 -9.92 -0.44
N LYS A 168 11.99 -10.17 -1.55
CA LYS A 168 10.83 -9.36 -1.96
C LYS A 168 9.67 -9.47 -0.96
N VAL A 169 9.37 -10.67 -0.45
CA VAL A 169 8.36 -10.87 0.63
C VAL A 169 8.72 -10.04 1.87
N LEU A 170 9.98 -10.06 2.29
CA LEU A 170 10.44 -9.30 3.45
C LEU A 170 10.38 -7.79 3.20
N LYS A 171 10.77 -7.31 2.01
CA LYS A 171 10.58 -5.90 1.64
C LYS A 171 9.12 -5.48 1.73
N LEU A 172 8.20 -6.27 1.17
CA LEU A 172 6.77 -6.01 1.25
C LEU A 172 6.25 -6.01 2.69
N PHE A 173 6.72 -6.94 3.53
CA PHE A 173 6.33 -7.05 4.93
C PHE A 173 6.81 -5.86 5.78
N PHE A 174 8.09 -5.47 5.63
CA PHE A 174 8.69 -4.35 6.36
C PHE A 174 8.45 -2.98 5.71
N LYS A 175 7.84 -2.94 4.52
CA LYS A 175 7.65 -1.74 3.68
C LYS A 175 8.98 -1.03 3.37
N LEU A 176 10.01 -1.82 3.04
CA LEU A 176 11.37 -1.38 2.66
C LEU A 176 11.52 -1.22 1.16
#